data_AF-A0A952EYV2-F1
#
_entry.id   AF-A0A952EYV2-F1
#
_cell.length_a   1.000
_cell.length_b   1.000
_cell.length_c   1.000
_cell.angle_alpha   90.00
_cell.angle_beta   90.00
_cell.angle_gamma   90.00
#
_symmetry.space_group_name_H-M   'P 1'
#
loop_
_entity.id
_entity.type
_entity.pdbx_description
1 polymer ?
#
loop_
_entity_poly.entity_id
_entity_poly.type
_entity_poly.pdbx_seq_one_letter_code
_entity_poly.pdbx_strand_id
1 'polypeptide(L)' 'GTPEVIGKRQASRPGHFMPASLLASQFATLEPLEPDEHGIAIDVDQNIDSIVDNYVALSATRTTEQENR' A
#
# COMPACT_ATOMS: atom_id res chain seq x y z
N GLY A 1 1.74 -5.41 4.55
CA GLY A 1 2.89 -5.14 5.43
C GLY A 1 2.45 -4.92 6.88
N THR A 2 3.22 -5.42 7.84
CA THR A 2 2.89 -5.37 9.27
C THR A 2 3.31 -4.04 9.92
N PRO A 3 2.80 -3.68 11.13
CA PRO A 3 3.24 -2.49 11.86
C PRO A 3 4.75 -2.40 12.04
N GLU A 4 5.44 -3.51 12.25
CA GLU A 4 6.90 -3.57 12.44
C GLU A 4 7.64 -3.18 11.16
N VAL A 5 7.20 -3.68 10.00
CA VAL A 5 7.78 -3.34 8.70
C VAL A 5 7.60 -1.85 8.41
N ILE A 6 6.40 -1.31 8.65
CA ILE A 6 6.11 0.12 8.43
C ILE A 6 6.91 1.00 9.38
N GLY A 7 6.97 0.66 10.67
CA GLY A 7 7.72 1.42 11.67
C GLY A 7 9.22 1.48 11.35
N LYS A 8 9.82 0.36 10.94
CA LYS A 8 11.22 0.31 10.50
C LYS A 8 11.48 1.19 9.28
N ARG A 9 10.58 1.17 8.29
CA ARG A 9 10.67 1.99 7.07
C ARG A 9 10.55 3.48 7.35
N GLN A 10 9.63 3.86 8.25
CA GLN A 10 9.53 5.23 8.72
C GLN A 10 10.87 5.62 9.35
N ALA A 11 11.28 5.00 10.45
CA ALA A 11 12.51 5.36 11.19
C ALA A 11 13.79 5.53 10.33
N SER A 12 13.89 4.84 9.18
CA SER A 12 15.01 4.97 8.24
C SER A 12 15.06 6.26 7.41
N ARG A 13 14.04 7.13 7.44
CA ARG A 13 13.95 8.35 6.62
C ARG A 13 13.98 9.62 7.50
N PRO A 14 15.05 10.43 7.49
CA PRO A 14 15.08 11.67 8.29
C PRO A 14 14.06 12.71 7.78
N GLY A 15 13.57 13.58 8.67
CA GLY A 15 12.67 14.69 8.32
C GLY A 15 11.17 14.35 8.33
N HIS A 16 10.73 13.45 9.22
CA HIS A 16 9.34 13.00 9.26
C HIS A 16 8.31 14.08 9.55
N PHE A 17 7.31 14.14 8.68
CA PHE A 17 6.07 14.88 8.89
C PHE A 17 5.11 14.18 9.88
N MET A 18 5.32 12.89 10.18
CA MET A 18 4.42 12.08 11.00
C MET A 18 5.18 11.40 12.16
N PRO A 19 4.81 11.63 13.44
CA PRO A 19 5.40 10.94 14.57
C PRO A 19 5.15 9.43 14.52
N ALA A 20 6.16 8.62 14.89
CA ALA A 20 6.04 7.16 14.96
C ALA A 20 4.93 6.69 15.92
N SER A 21 4.58 7.50 16.92
CA SER A 21 3.49 7.23 17.86
C SER A 21 2.10 7.18 17.21
N LEU A 22 1.91 7.77 16.01
CA LEU A 22 0.65 7.72 15.29
C LEU A 22 0.43 6.43 14.50
N LEU A 23 1.44 5.57 14.37
CA LEU A 23 1.31 4.35 13.57
C LEU A 23 0.21 3.42 14.10
N ALA A 24 0.11 3.27 15.42
CA ALA A 24 -0.89 2.42 16.05
C ALA A 24 -2.33 2.90 15.76
N SER A 25 -2.59 4.22 15.84
CA SER A 25 -3.91 4.77 15.51
C SER A 25 -4.24 4.63 14.03
N GLN A 26 -3.26 4.75 13.13
CA GLN A 26 -3.51 4.55 11.70
C GLN A 26 -3.95 3.10 11.40
N PHE A 27 -3.34 2.10 12.04
CA PHE A 27 -3.78 0.70 11.88
C PHE A 27 -5.16 0.44 12.50
N ALA A 28 -5.47 1.07 13.64
CA ALA A 28 -6.78 0.93 14.26
C ALA A 28 -7.91 1.52 13.40
N THR A 29 -7.60 2.57 12.61
CA THR A 29 -8.56 3.22 11.70
C THR A 29 -8.59 2.56 10.31
N LEU A 30 -7.61 1.73 9.96
CA LEU A 30 -7.52 1.16 8.61
C LEU A 30 -8.58 0.09 8.39
N GLU A 31 -9.53 0.38 7.51
CA GLU A 31 -10.55 -0.56 7.04
C GLU A 31 -10.09 -1.22 5.72
N PRO A 32 -10.28 -2.54 5.53
CA PRO A 32 -10.00 -3.20 4.25
C PRO A 32 -10.86 -2.64 3.12
N LEU A 33 -10.39 -2.79 1.88
CA LEU A 33 -11.19 -2.46 0.70
C LEU A 33 -12.39 -3.39 0.58
N GLU A 34 -13.56 -2.83 0.36
CA GLU A 34 -14.81 -3.56 0.10
C GLU A 34 -14.95 -3.92 -1.40
N PRO A 35 -15.76 -4.94 -1.76
CA PRO A 35 -15.86 -5.43 -3.14
C PRO A 35 -16.37 -4.41 -4.17
N ASP A 36 -17.11 -3.39 -3.74
CA ASP A 36 -17.66 -2.32 -4.58
C ASP A 36 -16.71 -1.12 -4.72
N GLU A 37 -15.57 -1.15 -4.02
CA GLU A 37 -14.55 -0.12 -4.10
C GLU A 37 -13.54 -0.39 -5.22
N HIS A 38 -13.19 0.65 -5.97
CA HIS A 38 -12.21 0.56 -7.04
C HIS A 38 -10.78 0.66 -6.46
N GLY A 39 -10.31 -0.43 -5.85
CA GLY A 39 -8.97 -0.50 -5.25
C GLY A 39 -8.20 -1.77 -5.59
N ILE A 40 -6.92 -1.79 -5.25
CA ILE A 40 -6.06 -2.99 -5.21
C ILE A 40 -5.20 -2.94 -3.95
N ALA A 41 -5.07 -4.09 -3.29
CA ALA A 41 -4.13 -4.26 -2.19
C ALA A 41 -2.80 -4.80 -2.73
N ILE A 42 -1.71 -4.08 -2.47
CA ILE A 42 -0.35 -4.50 -2.82
C ILE A 42 0.44 -4.64 -1.53
N ASP A 43 1.13 -5.76 -1.34
CA ASP A 43 1.99 -5.92 -0.18
C ASP A 43 3.19 -4.97 -0.27
N VAL A 44 3.52 -4.36 0.86
CA VAL A 44 4.60 -3.38 0.98
C VAL A 44 5.87 -3.98 1.57
N ASP A 45 5.86 -5.24 2.00
CA ASP A 45 7.04 -5.96 2.52
C ASP A 45 7.96 -6.49 1.40
N GLN A 46 8.27 -5.61 0.45
CA GLN A 46 9.13 -5.86 -0.70
C GLN A 46 9.84 -4.57 -1.10
N ASN A 47 10.91 -4.63 -1.89
CA ASN A 47 11.62 -3.42 -2.34
C ASN A 47 10.72 -2.50 -3.20
N ILE A 48 11.08 -1.24 -3.34
CA ILE A 48 10.23 -0.24 -4.01
C ILE A 48 9.95 -0.58 -5.49
N ASP A 49 10.95 -1.11 -6.21
CA ASP A 49 10.80 -1.46 -7.62
C ASP A 49 9.76 -2.57 -7.79
N SER A 50 9.80 -3.60 -6.93
CA SER A 50 8.81 -4.68 -6.95
C SER A 50 7.39 -4.22 -6.60
N ILE A 51 7.22 -3.23 -5.71
CA ILE A 51 5.90 -2.63 -5.45
C ILE A 51 5.35 -1.97 -6.72
N VAL A 52 6.20 -1.21 -7.42
CA VAL A 52 5.83 -0.49 -8.65
C VAL A 52 5.50 -1.48 -9.77
N ASP A 53 6.34 -2.51 -9.96
CA ASP A 53 6.12 -3.54 -10.98
C ASP A 53 4.79 -4.27 -10.76
N ASN A 54 4.47 -4.62 -9.50
CA ASN A 54 3.21 -5.26 -9.15
C ASN A 54 2.00 -4.36 -9.49
N TYR A 55 2.08 -3.07 -9.15
CA TYR A 55 1.05 -2.10 -9.50
C TYR A 55 0.84 -1.99 -11.02
N VAL A 56 1.92 -1.89 -11.80
CA VAL A 56 1.86 -1.77 -13.27
C VAL A 56 1.24 -3.02 -13.89
N ALA A 57 1.62 -4.22 -13.43
CA ALA A 57 1.07 -5.47 -13.92
C ALA A 57 -0.44 -5.61 -13.63
N LEU A 58 -0.88 -5.27 -12.43
CA LEU A 58 -2.31 -5.34 -12.05
C LEU A 58 -3.16 -4.29 -12.78
N SER A 59 -2.66 -3.07 -12.92
CA SER A 59 -3.40 -1.99 -13.59
C SER A 59 -3.54 -2.22 -15.10
N ALA A 60 -2.54 -2.80 -15.76
CA ALA A 60 -2.63 -3.16 -17.17
C ALA A 60 -3.73 -4.21 -17.46
N THR A 61 -3.90 -5.19 -16.56
CA THR A 61 -4.92 -6.24 -16.70
C THR A 61 -6.33 -5.67 -16.59
N ARG A 62 -6.53 -4.69 -15.69
CA ARG A 62 -7.83 -4.05 -15.48
C ARG A 62 -8.25 -3.17 -16.66
N THR A 63 -7.30 -2.49 -17.32
CA THR A 63 -7.58 -1.74 -18.56
C THR A 63 -8.11 -2.66 -19.65
N THR A 64 -7.51 -3.84 -19.84
CA THR A 64 -7.95 -4.79 -20.88
C THR A 64 -9.33 -5.41 -20.62
N GLU A 65 -9.72 -5.59 -19.36
CA GLU A 65 -11.05 -6.09 -18.99
C GLU A 65 -12.12 -5.00 -19.12
N GLN A 66 -11.76 -3.74 -18.84
CA GLN A 66 -12.67 -2.60 -18.94
C GLN A 66 -12.87 -2.11 -20.38
N GLU A 67 -11.88 -2.24 -21.26
CA GLU A 67 -11.99 -1.94 -22.70
C GLU A 67 -12.79 -3.00 -23.48
N ASN A 68 -12.87 -4.23 -22.97
CA ASN A 68 -13.61 -5.34 -23.60
C ASN A 68 -15.07 -5.46 -23.12
N ARG A 69 -15.56 -4.52 -22.31
CA ARG A 69 -16.92 -4.50 -21.75
C ARG A 69 -17.71 -3.30 -22.27
#